data_AF-A0A1Q2LGH2-F1
#
_entry.id   AF-A0A1Q2LGH2-F1
#
_cell.length_a   1.000
_cell.length_b   1.000
_cell.length_c   1.000
_cell.angle_alpha   90.00
_cell.angle_beta   90.00
_cell.angle_gamma   90.00
#
_symmetry.space_group_name_H-M   'P 1'
#
loop_
_entity.id
_entity.type
_entity.pdbx_description
1 polymer ?
#
loop_
_entity_poly.entity_id
_entity_poly.type
_entity_poly.pdbx_seq_one_letter_code
_entity_poly.pdbx_strand_id
1 'polypeptide(L)'
;MKKEKFDFSKFILDCFVCVALMIVSIAIFIKPLYYFYSFFGKAGLHLFKCDFYDLALEFSILSLIPFIIICFLYKKNKLKYRIYASSFLICFVLLTSFWWLCAISFCTGPIK
;
A
#
# COMPACT_ATOMS: atom_id res chain seq x y z
N MET A 1 -14.39 -8.48 -24.63
CA MET A 1 -14.22 -7.45 -23.58
C MET A 1 -14.14 -6.10 -24.27
N LYS A 2 -15.14 -5.22 -24.16
CA LYS A 2 -15.14 -3.91 -24.84
C LYS A 2 -13.87 -3.15 -24.42
N LYS A 3 -13.05 -2.72 -25.38
CA LYS A 3 -11.94 -1.78 -25.13
C LYS A 3 -12.59 -0.46 -24.71
N GLU A 4 -12.69 -0.21 -23.40
CA GLU A 4 -12.97 1.14 -22.92
C GLU A 4 -11.88 2.04 -23.50
N LYS A 5 -12.27 3.12 -24.20
CA LYS A 5 -11.33 4.17 -24.54
C LYS A 5 -10.69 4.64 -23.24
N PHE A 6 -9.38 4.84 -23.26
CA PHE A 6 -8.67 5.37 -22.11
C PHE A 6 -9.22 6.77 -21.81
N ASP A 7 -9.84 6.92 -20.64
CA ASP A 7 -10.37 8.18 -20.16
C ASP A 7 -9.42 8.72 -19.09
N PHE A 8 -8.77 9.85 -19.40
CA PHE A 8 -7.80 10.47 -18.51
C PHE A 8 -8.45 11.00 -17.22
N SER A 9 -9.70 11.46 -17.27
CA SER A 9 -10.42 11.90 -16.07
C SER A 9 -10.70 10.74 -15.14
N LYS A 10 -11.11 9.59 -15.70
CA LYS A 10 -11.30 8.36 -14.93
C LYS A 10 -9.96 7.85 -14.36
N PHE A 11 -8.88 7.94 -15.14
CA PHE A 11 -7.53 7.59 -14.67
C PHE A 11 -7.08 8.42 -13.47
N ILE A 12 -7.29 9.74 -13.47
CA ILE A 12 -6.95 10.62 -12.35
C ILE A 12 -7.79 10.29 -11.13
N LEU A 13 -9.11 10.10 -11.30
CA LEU A 13 -10.01 9.74 -10.21
C LEU A 13 -9.61 8.39 -9.58
N ASP A 14 -9.26 7.41 -10.41
CA ASP A 14 -8.71 6.13 -9.97
C ASP A 14 -7.44 6.30 -9.16
N CYS A 15 -6.56 7.24 -9.52
CA CYS A 15 -5.35 7.52 -8.75
C CYS A 15 -5.68 8.05 -7.34
N PHE A 16 -6.60 9.02 -7.22
CA PHE A 16 -7.02 9.53 -5.91
C PHE A 16 -7.66 8.46 -5.04
N VAL A 17 -8.52 7.62 -5.63
CA VAL A 17 -9.13 6.50 -4.92
C VAL A 17 -8.07 5.48 -4.47
N CYS A 18 -7.10 5.16 -5.33
CA CYS A 18 -6.00 4.24 -4.97
C CYS A 18 -5.19 4.78 -3.78
N VAL A 19 -4.77 6.05 -3.83
CA VAL A 19 -4.00 6.68 -2.75
C VAL A 19 -4.81 6.70 -1.46
N ALA A 20 -6.08 7.11 -1.50
CA ALA A 20 -6.94 7.14 -0.32
C ALA A 20 -7.10 5.74 0.30
N LEU A 21 -7.33 4.71 -0.53
CA LEU A 21 -7.45 3.33 -0.06
C LEU A 21 -6.15 2.81 0.57
N MET A 22 -4.99 3.15 0.02
CA MET A 22 -3.69 2.78 0.59
C MET A 22 -3.45 3.45 1.95
N ILE A 23 -3.74 4.74 2.07
CA ILE A 23 -3.60 5.47 3.35
C ILE A 23 -4.55 4.89 4.41
N VAL A 24 -5.82 4.67 4.06
CA VAL A 24 -6.81 4.07 4.96
C VAL A 24 -6.40 2.65 5.37
N SER A 25 -5.84 1.87 4.45
CA SER A 25 -5.31 0.54 4.76
C SER A 25 -4.21 0.60 5.81
N ILE A 26 -3.23 1.48 5.64
CA ILE A 26 -2.16 1.65 6.63
C ILE A 26 -2.76 2.00 7.99
N ALA A 27 -3.67 2.98 8.05
CA ALA A 27 -4.28 3.40 9.32
C ALA A 27 -5.06 2.27 10.03
N ILE A 28 -5.74 1.41 9.28
CA ILE A 28 -6.53 0.30 9.83
C ILE A 28 -5.64 -0.88 10.23
N PHE A 29 -4.70 -1.25 9.37
CA PHE A 29 -3.93 -2.48 9.51
C PHE A 29 -2.65 -2.33 10.34
N ILE A 30 -2.16 -1.11 10.60
CA ILE A 30 -0.95 -0.90 11.41
C ILE A 30 -1.08 -1.46 12.84
N LYS A 31 -2.24 -1.30 13.48
CA LYS A 31 -2.51 -1.85 14.83
C LYS A 31 -2.54 -3.39 14.83
N PRO A 32 -3.35 -4.05 13.98
CA PRO A 32 -3.32 -5.51 13.83
C PRO A 32 -1.91 -6.04 13.53
N LEU A 33 -1.17 -5.37 12.65
CA LEU A 33 0.20 -5.74 12.28
C LEU A 33 1.12 -5.70 13.51
N TYR A 34 1.05 -4.63 14.30
CA TYR A 34 1.79 -4.49 15.56
C TYR A 34 1.46 -5.61 16.56
N TYR A 35 0.18 -5.95 16.74
CA TYR A 35 -0.23 -7.06 17.61
C TYR A 35 0.28 -8.42 17.10
N PHE A 36 0.20 -8.65 15.79
CA PHE A 36 0.70 -9.87 15.15
C PHE A 36 2.21 -10.00 15.39
N TYR A 37 2.97 -8.93 15.20
CA TYR A 37 4.41 -8.93 15.51
C TYR A 37 4.72 -9.02 16.99
N SER A 38 3.93 -8.46 17.90
CA SER A 38 4.15 -8.66 19.34
C SER A 38 3.98 -10.14 19.71
N PHE A 39 3.07 -10.83 19.04
CA PHE A 39 2.83 -12.26 19.22
C PHE A 39 3.95 -13.12 18.60
N PHE A 40 4.37 -12.84 17.36
CA PHE A 40 5.41 -13.61 16.65
C PHE A 40 6.85 -13.19 16.99
N GLY A 41 7.09 -11.93 17.33
CA GLY A 41 8.38 -11.37 17.70
C GLY A 41 8.87 -11.83 19.06
N LYS A 42 7.96 -12.12 20.00
CA LYS A 42 8.29 -12.89 21.21
C LYS A 42 8.72 -14.33 20.92
N ALA A 43 8.37 -14.87 19.75
CA ALA A 43 8.64 -16.25 19.35
C ALA A 43 9.90 -16.43 18.46
N GLY A 44 10.74 -15.41 18.27
CA GLY A 44 12.11 -15.59 17.73
C GLY A 44 12.45 -14.87 16.41
N LEU A 45 11.57 -14.02 15.89
CA LEU A 45 11.90 -13.16 14.75
C LEU A 45 12.10 -11.72 15.25
N HIS A 46 13.37 -11.30 15.36
CA HIS A 46 13.85 -9.97 15.73
C HIS A 46 13.46 -8.86 14.72
N LEU A 47 12.21 -8.83 14.27
CA LEU A 47 11.65 -7.91 13.25
C LEU A 47 11.49 -6.45 13.73
N PHE A 48 12.09 -6.10 14.87
CA PHE A 48 12.14 -4.74 15.40
C PHE A 48 13.56 -4.42 15.89
N LYS A 49 14.56 -4.64 15.03
CA LYS A 49 15.61 -3.62 14.97
C LYS A 49 15.02 -2.47 14.15
N CYS A 50 15.24 -1.25 14.60
CA CYS A 50 14.74 -0.04 13.94
C CYS A 50 15.54 0.20 12.64
N ASP A 51 15.57 -0.79 11.76
CA ASP A 51 16.27 -0.75 10.48
C ASP A 51 15.30 -0.19 9.45
N PHE A 52 15.73 0.86 8.75
CA PHE A 52 14.96 1.59 7.73
C PHE A 52 14.27 0.65 6.73
N TYR A 53 14.90 -0.48 6.46
CA TYR A 53 14.42 -1.49 5.53
C TYR A 53 13.11 -2.12 6.01
N ASP A 54 13.01 -2.47 7.30
CA ASP A 54 11.82 -3.12 7.86
C ASP A 54 10.62 -2.18 7.85
N LEU A 55 10.84 -0.91 8.21
CA LEU A 55 9.78 0.12 8.21
C LEU A 55 9.24 0.39 6.80
N ALA A 56 10.13 0.54 5.81
CA ALA A 56 9.75 0.76 4.41
C ALA A 56 9.03 -0.46 3.83
N LEU A 57 9.50 -1.66 4.16
CA LEU A 57 8.91 -2.92 3.72
C LEU A 57 7.49 -3.09 4.28
N GLU A 58 7.27 -2.82 5.57
CA GLU A 58 5.96 -2.90 6.21
C GLU A 58 4.94 -1.97 5.54
N PHE A 59 5.29 -0.68 5.35
CA PHE A 59 4.38 0.25 4.67
C PHE A 59 4.10 -0.15 3.23
N SER A 60 5.08 -0.72 2.53
CA SER A 60 4.91 -1.24 1.17
C SER A 60 3.94 -2.43 1.15
N ILE A 61 4.05 -3.36 2.10
CA ILE A 61 3.14 -4.51 2.24
C ILE A 61 1.72 -4.05 2.57
N LEU A 62 1.57 -3.13 3.52
CA LEU A 62 0.26 -2.56 3.90
C LEU A 62 -0.43 -1.85 2.72
N SER A 63 0.35 -1.26 1.83
CA SER A 63 -0.13 -0.59 0.62
C SER A 63 -0.61 -1.57 -0.47
N LEU A 64 -0.21 -2.86 -0.40
CA LEU A 64 -0.68 -3.92 -1.30
C LEU A 64 -2.01 -4.55 -0.86
N ILE A 65 -2.36 -4.47 0.43
CA ILE A 65 -3.58 -5.09 0.98
C ILE A 65 -4.86 -4.63 0.22
N PRO A 66 -5.07 -3.33 -0.07
CA PRO A 66 -6.23 -2.87 -0.83
C PRO A 66 -6.32 -3.51 -2.20
N PHE A 67 -5.19 -3.75 -2.85
CA PHE A 67 -5.14 -4.36 -4.17
C PHE A 67 -5.62 -5.80 -4.13
N ILE A 68 -5.15 -6.57 -3.15
CA ILE A 68 -5.57 -7.97 -2.96
C ILE A 68 -7.08 -8.01 -2.70
N ILE A 69 -7.60 -7.11 -1.86
CA ILE A 69 -9.03 -6.99 -1.57
C ILE A 69 -9.82 -6.63 -2.83
N ILE A 70 -9.37 -5.62 -3.58
CA ILE A 70 -10.02 -5.17 -4.82
C ILE A 70 -10.02 -6.28 -5.88
N CYS A 71 -8.89 -6.95 -6.10
CA CYS A 71 -8.78 -8.09 -7.01
C CYS A 71 -9.72 -9.24 -6.61
N PHE A 72 -9.82 -9.53 -5.31
CA PHE A 72 -10.74 -10.52 -4.80
C PHE A 72 -12.21 -10.13 -5.02
N LEU A 73 -12.57 -8.87 -4.76
CA LEU A 73 -13.91 -8.33 -4.99
C LEU A 73 -14.31 -8.31 -6.47
N TYR A 74 -13.36 -8.05 -7.37
CA TYR A 74 -13.57 -8.21 -8.81
C TYR A 74 -13.84 -9.67 -9.20
N LYS A 75 -13.05 -10.61 -8.69
CA LYS A 75 -13.28 -12.05 -8.94
C LYS A 75 -14.67 -12.50 -8.46
N LYS A 76 -15.18 -11.91 -7.38
CA LYS A 76 -16.52 -12.17 -6.84
C LYS A 76 -17.63 -11.36 -7.52
N ASN A 77 -17.33 -10.59 -8.57
CA ASN A 77 -18.28 -9.72 -9.29
C ASN A 77 -19.05 -8.72 -8.38
N LYS A 78 -18.48 -8.39 -7.21
CA LYS A 78 -19.10 -7.47 -6.23
C LYS A 78 -18.81 -6.01 -6.50
N LEU A 79 -17.78 -5.71 -7.30
CA LEU A 79 -17.42 -4.35 -7.72
C LEU A 79 -17.86 -4.10 -9.15
N LYS A 80 -18.80 -3.17 -9.33
CA LYS A 80 -19.19 -2.65 -10.65
C LYS A 80 -18.18 -1.62 -11.18
N TYR A 81 -17.51 -0.90 -10.29
CA TYR A 81 -16.52 0.11 -10.65
C TYR A 81 -15.18 -0.56 -10.95
N ARG A 82 -14.64 -0.37 -12.15
CA ARG A 82 -13.40 -1.01 -12.62
C ARG A 82 -12.27 0.02 -12.71
N ILE A 83 -11.35 -0.07 -11.75
CA ILE A 83 -10.13 0.73 -11.63
C ILE A 83 -9.14 0.31 -12.72
N TYR A 84 -8.51 1.28 -13.37
CA TYR A 84 -7.40 1.01 -14.28
C TYR A 84 -6.19 0.42 -13.55
N ALA A 85 -5.68 -0.71 -14.05
CA ALA A 85 -4.48 -1.33 -13.50
C ALA A 85 -3.25 -0.40 -13.55
N SER A 86 -3.18 0.48 -14.56
CA SER A 86 -2.13 1.48 -14.70
C SER A 86 -2.18 2.55 -13.61
N SER A 87 -3.38 3.06 -13.24
CA SER A 87 -3.55 4.01 -12.13
C SER A 87 -3.02 3.43 -10.83
N PHE A 88 -3.37 2.17 -10.56
CA PHE A 88 -2.88 1.47 -9.38
C PHE A 88 -1.36 1.34 -9.37
N LEU A 89 -0.76 0.88 -10.48
CA LEU A 89 0.68 0.64 -10.55
C LEU A 89 1.47 1.93 -10.33
N ILE A 90 1.02 3.04 -10.95
CA ILE A 90 1.64 4.36 -10.77
C ILE A 90 1.51 4.82 -9.33
N CYS A 91 0.32 4.74 -8.72
CA CYS A 91 0.13 5.13 -7.32
C CYS A 91 0.96 4.27 -6.37
N PHE A 92 1.04 2.96 -6.62
CA PHE A 92 1.82 2.05 -5.80
C PHE A 92 3.31 2.37 -5.83
N VAL A 93 3.88 2.63 -7.03
CA VAL A 93 5.30 3.00 -7.17
C VAL A 93 5.57 4.33 -6.47
N LEU A 94 4.72 5.34 -6.65
CA LEU A 94 4.88 6.64 -6.00
C LEU A 94 4.81 6.54 -4.47
N LEU A 95 3.83 5.80 -3.96
CA LEU A 95 3.65 5.63 -2.51
C LEU A 95 4.78 4.81 -1.90
N THR A 96 5.22 3.75 -2.59
CA THR A 96 6.37 2.95 -2.16
C THR A 96 7.62 3.81 -2.09
N SER A 97 7.95 4.53 -3.17
CA SER A 97 9.09 5.46 -3.18
C SER A 97 9.00 6.50 -2.04
N PHE A 98 7.80 7.03 -1.80
CA PHE A 98 7.55 7.95 -0.68
C PHE A 98 7.84 7.30 0.68
N TRP A 99 7.35 6.08 0.93
CA TRP A 99 7.61 5.38 2.19
C TRP A 99 9.08 5.06 2.41
N TRP A 100 9.78 4.69 1.34
CA TRP A 100 11.22 4.47 1.39
C TRP A 100 11.99 5.74 1.73
N LEU A 101 11.62 6.88 1.14
CA LEU A 101 12.18 8.19 1.50
C LEU A 101 11.89 8.57 2.95
N CYS A 102 10.65 8.35 3.42
CA CYS A 102 10.28 8.58 4.81
C CYS A 102 11.11 7.70 5.76
N ALA A 103 11.24 6.41 5.47
CA ALA A 103 11.99 5.46 6.29
C ALA A 103 13.47 5.83 6.38
N ILE A 104 14.09 6.23 5.25
CA ILE A 104 15.45 6.78 5.25
C ILE A 104 15.52 8.00 6.17
N SER A 105 14.63 8.98 5.99
CA SER A 105 14.64 10.19 6.82
C SER A 105 14.42 9.92 8.31
N PHE A 106 13.62 8.91 8.67
CA PHE A 106 13.39 8.52 10.06
C PHE A 106 14.63 7.87 10.70
N CYS A 107 15.37 7.05 9.95
CA CYS A 107 16.51 6.30 10.47
C CYS A 107 17.85 7.04 10.36
N THR A 108 18.05 7.87 9.34
CA THR A 108 19.33 8.58 9.09
C THR A 108 19.26 10.09 9.36
N GLY A 109 18.10 10.62 9.75
CA GLY A 109 17.84 12.07 9.81
C GLY A 109 17.49 12.68 8.45
N PRO A 110 17.13 13.98 8.38
CA PRO A 110 16.69 14.62 7.15
C PRO A 110 17.75 14.51 6.05
N ILE A 111 17.33 14.08 4.86
CA ILE A 111 18.16 14.02 3.67
C ILE A 111 18.57 15.46 3.34
N LYS A 112 19.88 15.76 3.41
CA LYS A 112 20.44 17.07 3.03
C LYS A 112 20.43 17.29 1.53
#